data_AF-A0A662W6U8-F1
#
_entry.id   AF-A0A662W6U8-F1
#
_cell.length_a   1.000
_cell.length_b   1.000
_cell.length_c   1.000
_cell.angle_alpha   90.00
_cell.angle_beta   90.00
_cell.angle_gamma   90.00
#
_symmetry.space_group_name_H-M   'P 1'
#
loop_
_entity.id
_entity.type
_entity.pdbx_description
1 polymer ?
#
loop_
_entity_poly.entity_id
_entity_poly.type
_entity_poly.pdbx_seq_one_letter_code
_entity_poly.pdbx_strand_id
1 'polypeptide(L)'
;MVDDKTFKPIDKNKRKIKISFTIEAEDLDSAKIHGKSVAEQILAIMCLKTNVGAIVDDFDVFEISNIEPKVEEGNRSIVVRDVAKIKDEVFVGIRLEEKLLNEIIRFFNALERIKDDEREYILRMLYWYNKAVLEKDDINRFMLLWTALEVWKTYKFGSSIGGKHKEKMKTTLQRYGYEGNFDDIYDLRCDIFHEGVREGVKRHLPLLEQCIHRILDELKEYLVDNP
;
A
#
# COMPACT_ATOMS: atom_id res chain seq x y z
N MET A 1 -17.31 -9.54 3.51
CA MET A 1 -16.29 -10.49 4.02
C MET A 1 -15.48 -10.99 2.83
N VAL A 2 -14.16 -11.21 2.96
CA VAL A 2 -13.29 -11.53 1.81
C VAL A 2 -12.68 -12.92 2.00
N ASP A 3 -13.30 -13.91 1.38
CA ASP A 3 -12.90 -15.32 1.44
C ASP A 3 -12.20 -15.78 0.15
N ASP A 4 -11.48 -16.91 0.23
CA ASP A 4 -10.88 -17.65 -0.90
C ASP A 4 -9.88 -16.86 -1.77
N LYS A 5 -8.89 -16.22 -1.13
CA LYS A 5 -7.78 -15.57 -1.84
C LYS A 5 -6.83 -16.63 -2.45
N THR A 6 -6.72 -16.66 -3.77
CA THR A 6 -5.80 -17.55 -4.48
C THR A 6 -4.77 -16.76 -5.28
N PHE A 7 -3.51 -17.13 -5.10
CA PHE A 7 -2.37 -16.56 -5.82
C PHE A 7 -1.84 -17.63 -6.77
N LYS A 8 -1.87 -17.36 -8.09
CA LYS A 8 -1.38 -18.32 -9.10
C LYS A 8 -0.48 -17.61 -10.11
N PRO A 9 0.65 -18.22 -10.52
CA PRO A 9 1.38 -17.76 -11.68
C PRO A 9 0.49 -17.88 -12.92
N ILE A 10 0.41 -16.84 -13.76
CA ILE A 10 -0.40 -16.86 -14.99
C ILE A 10 0.22 -17.80 -16.04
N ASP A 11 1.55 -17.95 -16.01
CA ASP A 11 2.30 -18.79 -16.93
C ASP A 11 3.61 -19.20 -16.23
N LYS A 12 4.01 -20.47 -16.30
CA LYS A 12 5.25 -20.97 -15.66
C LYS A 12 6.50 -20.24 -16.18
N ASN A 13 6.41 -19.64 -17.37
CA ASN A 13 7.49 -18.90 -18.00
C ASN A 13 7.32 -17.37 -17.98
N LYS A 14 6.19 -16.82 -17.48
CA LYS A 14 5.98 -15.36 -17.41
C LYS A 14 5.80 -14.88 -15.98
N ARG A 15 6.48 -13.75 -15.72
CA ARG A 15 6.60 -13.01 -14.45
C ARG A 15 5.29 -12.31 -14.05
N LYS A 16 4.18 -13.04 -14.05
CA LYS A 16 2.84 -12.51 -13.84
C LYS A 16 2.18 -13.27 -12.70
N ILE A 17 1.70 -12.53 -11.71
CA ILE A 17 0.94 -13.06 -10.58
C ILE A 17 -0.52 -12.70 -10.81
N LYS A 18 -1.39 -13.71 -10.87
CA LYS A 18 -2.83 -13.51 -10.75
C LYS A 18 -3.20 -13.61 -9.28
N ILE A 19 -3.82 -12.55 -8.78
CA ILE A 19 -4.46 -12.54 -7.48
C ILE A 19 -5.96 -12.60 -7.75
N SER A 20 -6.65 -13.52 -7.09
CA SER A 20 -8.09 -13.67 -7.19
C SER A 20 -8.65 -13.80 -5.80
N PHE A 21 -9.72 -13.07 -5.51
CA PHE A 21 -10.38 -13.05 -4.22
C PHE A 21 -11.87 -12.82 -4.44
N THR A 22 -12.69 -13.35 -3.54
CA THR A 22 -14.14 -13.16 -3.57
C THR A 22 -14.50 -12.06 -2.59
N ILE A 23 -15.37 -11.13 -3.02
CA ILE A 23 -15.91 -10.09 -2.16
C ILE A 23 -17.41 -10.33 -2.04
N GLU A 24 -17.87 -10.53 -0.81
CA GLU A 24 -19.29 -10.47 -0.50
C GLU A 24 -19.66 -9.03 -0.12
N ALA A 25 -20.56 -8.42 -0.90
CA ALA A 25 -21.08 -7.07 -0.69
C ALA A 25 -22.56 -6.99 -1.09
N GLU A 26 -23.29 -6.07 -0.46
CA GLU A 26 -24.73 -5.88 -0.68
C GLU A 26 -25.05 -5.22 -2.03
N ASP A 27 -24.08 -4.47 -2.59
CA ASP A 27 -24.20 -3.73 -3.84
C ASP A 27 -22.84 -3.56 -4.54
N LEU A 28 -22.86 -3.10 -5.79
CA LEU A 28 -21.67 -2.93 -6.63
C LEU A 28 -20.72 -1.83 -6.14
N ASP A 29 -21.24 -0.74 -5.55
CA ASP A 29 -20.42 0.35 -5.04
C ASP A 29 -19.65 -0.12 -3.80
N SER A 30 -20.33 -0.81 -2.90
CA SER A 30 -19.74 -1.52 -1.76
C SER A 30 -18.70 -2.52 -2.23
N ALA A 31 -18.98 -3.36 -3.24
CA ALA A 31 -18.01 -4.30 -3.80
C ALA A 31 -16.76 -3.60 -4.35
N LYS A 32 -16.95 -2.46 -5.04
CA LYS A 32 -15.86 -1.65 -5.60
C LYS A 32 -14.98 -1.05 -4.51
N ILE A 33 -15.58 -0.49 -3.46
CA ILE A 33 -14.85 0.06 -2.31
C ILE A 33 -14.02 -1.02 -1.62
N HIS A 34 -14.63 -2.16 -1.30
CA HIS A 34 -13.94 -3.28 -0.66
C HIS A 34 -12.83 -3.85 -1.54
N GLY A 35 -13.08 -4.01 -2.84
CA GLY A 35 -12.12 -4.59 -3.75
C GLY A 35 -10.90 -3.71 -3.98
N LYS A 36 -11.14 -2.39 -4.09
CA LYS A 36 -10.06 -1.41 -4.15
C LYS A 36 -9.24 -1.42 -2.86
N SER A 37 -9.90 -1.49 -1.69
CA SER A 37 -9.21 -1.59 -0.40
C SER A 37 -8.28 -2.82 -0.36
N VAL A 38 -8.78 -4.01 -0.71
CA VAL A 38 -7.95 -5.23 -0.76
C VAL A 38 -6.76 -5.08 -1.71
N ALA A 39 -6.97 -4.51 -2.90
CA ALA A 39 -5.90 -4.27 -3.86
C ALA A 39 -4.83 -3.32 -3.29
N GLU A 40 -5.25 -2.22 -2.65
CA GLU A 40 -4.34 -1.26 -2.00
C GLU A 40 -3.55 -1.90 -0.86
N GLN A 41 -4.15 -2.78 -0.06
CA GLN A 41 -3.45 -3.53 0.98
C GLN A 41 -2.36 -4.46 0.41
N ILE A 42 -2.66 -5.17 -0.67
CA ILE A 42 -1.69 -6.01 -1.37
C ILE A 42 -0.51 -5.16 -1.84
N LEU A 43 -0.77 -4.02 -2.49
CA LEU A 43 0.28 -3.13 -2.96
C LEU A 43 1.11 -2.56 -1.80
N ALA A 44 0.48 -2.24 -0.67
CA ALA A 44 1.18 -1.80 0.54
C ALA A 44 2.17 -2.86 1.04
N ILE A 45 1.76 -4.13 1.09
CA ILE A 45 2.63 -5.24 1.52
C ILE A 45 3.73 -5.53 0.50
N MET A 46 3.41 -5.45 -0.80
CA MET A 46 4.43 -5.55 -1.85
C MET A 46 5.48 -4.46 -1.70
N CYS A 47 5.05 -3.21 -1.49
CA CYS A 47 5.94 -2.08 -1.25
C CYS A 47 6.80 -2.31 0.01
N LEU A 48 6.20 -2.75 1.11
CA LEU A 48 6.91 -3.10 2.35
C LEU A 48 8.00 -4.16 2.12
N LYS A 49 7.70 -5.21 1.33
CA LYS A 49 8.61 -6.34 1.11
C LYS A 49 9.70 -6.07 0.08
N THR A 50 9.41 -5.27 -0.94
CA THR A 50 10.28 -5.13 -2.12
C THR A 50 10.94 -3.76 -2.22
N ASN A 51 10.46 -2.79 -1.44
CA ASN A 51 10.79 -1.37 -1.62
C ASN A 51 10.49 -0.84 -3.03
N VAL A 52 9.52 -1.44 -3.72
CA VAL A 52 9.07 -1.00 -5.04
C VAL A 52 7.67 -0.44 -4.91
N GLY A 53 7.52 0.83 -5.29
CA GLY A 53 6.23 1.48 -5.33
C GLY A 53 5.37 0.94 -6.47
N ALA A 54 4.07 0.82 -6.24
CA ALA A 54 3.11 0.31 -7.20
C ALA A 54 1.79 1.09 -7.15
N ILE A 55 1.08 1.13 -8.28
CA ILE A 55 -0.25 1.74 -8.41
C ILE A 55 -1.22 0.75 -9.04
N VAL A 56 -2.50 0.90 -8.69
CA VAL A 56 -3.59 0.30 -9.46
C VAL A 56 -3.95 1.28 -10.57
N ASP A 57 -3.71 0.89 -11.83
CA ASP A 57 -3.94 1.75 -12.99
C ASP A 57 -5.42 1.77 -13.42
N ASP A 58 -6.07 0.59 -13.41
CA ASP A 58 -7.51 0.44 -13.65
C ASP A 58 -8.09 -0.57 -12.65
N PHE A 59 -9.21 -0.21 -12.00
CA PHE A 59 -9.96 -1.07 -11.09
C PHE A 59 -11.45 -0.93 -11.36
N ASP A 60 -12.03 -1.98 -11.93
CA ASP A 60 -13.46 -2.05 -12.22
C ASP A 60 -14.06 -3.31 -11.63
N VAL A 61 -15.29 -3.18 -11.15
CA VAL A 61 -16.09 -4.30 -10.61
C VAL A 61 -17.36 -4.37 -11.44
N PHE A 62 -17.63 -5.54 -11.98
CA PHE A 62 -18.81 -5.81 -12.79
C PHE A 62 -19.54 -7.03 -12.21
N GLU A 63 -20.87 -6.97 -12.24
CA GLU A 63 -21.70 -8.09 -11.85
C GLU A 63 -21.53 -9.22 -12.87
N ILE A 64 -21.14 -10.40 -12.39
CA ILE A 64 -21.27 -11.63 -13.19
C ILE A 64 -22.69 -12.11 -12.94
N SER A 65 -23.62 -11.79 -13.84
CA SER A 65 -24.99 -12.32 -13.75
C SER A 65 -24.91 -13.84 -13.65
N ASN A 66 -25.51 -14.42 -12.61
CA ASN A 66 -25.66 -15.88 -12.51
C ASN A 66 -26.34 -16.37 -13.78
N ILE A 67 -25.56 -16.99 -14.67
CA ILE A 67 -26.11 -17.80 -15.74
C ILE A 67 -26.63 -19.04 -15.01
N GLU A 68 -27.93 -19.05 -14.70
CA GLU A 68 -28.60 -20.30 -14.36
C GLU A 68 -28.20 -21.34 -15.43
N PRO A 69 -27.75 -22.54 -15.05
CA PRO A 69 -27.55 -23.59 -16.02
C PRO A 69 -28.93 -23.95 -16.56
N LYS A 70 -29.33 -23.35 -17.69
CA LYS A 70 -30.41 -23.88 -18.50
C LYS A 70 -29.92 -25.20 -19.08
N VAL A 71 -30.17 -26.26 -18.32
CA VAL A 71 -30.23 -27.61 -18.84
C VAL A 71 -31.44 -27.64 -19.76
N GLU A 72 -31.22 -27.57 -21.08
CA GLU A 72 -32.13 -28.18 -22.05
C GLU A 72 -31.31 -28.85 -23.16
N GLU A 73 -31.74 -30.07 -23.45
CA GLU A 73 -31.16 -31.01 -24.40
C GLU A 73 -31.02 -30.42 -25.81
N GLY A 74 -29.93 -30.79 -26.48
CA GLY A 74 -29.78 -30.60 -27.93
C GLY A 74 -28.92 -29.41 -28.32
N ASN A 75 -27.67 -29.72 -28.71
CA ASN A 75 -26.73 -28.89 -29.49
C ASN A 75 -27.21 -27.49 -29.89
N ARG A 76 -26.66 -26.47 -29.23
CA ARG A 76 -26.27 -25.18 -29.85
C ARG A 76 -25.26 -24.45 -28.95
N SER A 77 -24.02 -24.43 -29.41
CA SER A 77 -22.95 -23.57 -28.89
C SER A 77 -23.32 -22.10 -29.04
N ILE A 78 -23.17 -21.32 -27.98
CA ILE A 78 -23.02 -19.86 -28.07
C ILE A 78 -21.71 -19.48 -27.38
N VAL A 79 -20.74 -19.15 -28.21
CA VAL A 79 -19.48 -18.49 -27.84
C VAL A 79 -19.72 -17.00 -27.95
N VAL A 80 -19.38 -16.23 -26.91
CA VAL A 80 -19.13 -14.80 -27.03
C VAL A 80 -17.81 -14.48 -26.32
N ARG A 81 -16.83 -14.03 -27.11
CA ARG A 81 -15.57 -13.44 -26.68
C ARG A 81 -15.62 -11.91 -26.85
N ASP A 82 -14.72 -11.28 -26.12
CA ASP A 82 -14.21 -9.91 -26.19
C ASP A 82 -15.10 -8.76 -25.68
N VAL A 83 -14.79 -8.31 -24.46
CA VAL A 83 -14.65 -6.87 -24.20
C VAL A 83 -13.15 -6.56 -24.24
N ALA A 84 -12.63 -6.35 -25.45
CA ALA A 84 -11.29 -5.83 -25.64
C ALA A 84 -11.30 -4.30 -25.43
N LYS A 85 -10.86 -3.84 -24.26
CA LYS A 85 -10.30 -2.48 -24.16
C LYS A 85 -8.82 -2.58 -24.54
N ILE A 86 -8.50 -2.22 -25.78
CA ILE A 86 -7.12 -1.98 -26.22
C ILE A 86 -6.66 -0.69 -25.54
N LYS A 87 -5.73 -0.80 -24.60
CA LYS A 87 -4.76 0.26 -24.30
C LYS A 87 -3.40 -0.41 -24.24
N ASP A 88 -2.43 0.17 -24.94
CA ASP A 88 -1.05 -0.32 -25.03
C ASP A 88 -0.49 -0.66 -23.65
N GLU A 89 -0.45 -1.95 -23.33
CA GLU A 89 -0.01 -2.43 -22.04
C GLU A 89 1.53 -2.40 -21.99
N VAL A 90 2.09 -1.29 -21.49
CA VAL A 90 3.50 -1.25 -21.07
C VAL A 90 3.59 -1.92 -19.71
N PHE A 91 3.92 -3.21 -19.73
CA PHE A 91 4.05 -4.02 -18.52
C PHE A 91 5.45 -3.93 -17.91
N VAL A 92 5.54 -3.46 -16.65
CA VAL A 92 6.71 -3.67 -15.80
C VAL A 92 6.42 -4.86 -14.88
N GLY A 93 6.71 -6.07 -15.35
CA GLY A 93 6.59 -7.29 -14.53
C GLY A 93 7.72 -7.37 -13.50
N ILE A 94 7.43 -7.10 -12.23
CA ILE A 94 8.36 -7.41 -11.14
C ILE A 94 8.46 -8.93 -11.04
N ARG A 95 9.67 -9.48 -11.21
CA ARG A 95 9.95 -10.90 -10.99
C ARG A 95 9.93 -11.17 -9.49
N LEU A 96 8.82 -11.67 -8.96
CA LEU A 96 8.77 -12.13 -7.57
C LEU A 96 9.00 -13.64 -7.56
N GLU A 97 10.02 -14.06 -6.81
CA GLU A 97 10.27 -15.48 -6.54
C GLU A 97 9.13 -16.06 -5.70
N GLU A 98 8.86 -17.37 -5.83
CA GLU A 98 7.78 -18.05 -5.10
C GLU A 98 7.88 -17.85 -3.57
N LYS A 99 9.11 -17.87 -3.04
CA LYS A 99 9.38 -17.56 -1.63
C LYS A 99 8.87 -16.17 -1.23
N LEU A 100 9.13 -15.17 -2.06
CA LEU A 100 8.73 -13.78 -1.81
C LEU A 100 7.21 -13.62 -1.90
N LEU A 101 6.55 -14.35 -2.82
CA LEU A 101 5.09 -14.40 -2.90
C LEU A 101 4.47 -15.02 -1.65
N ASN A 102 5.01 -16.14 -1.16
CA ASN A 102 4.54 -16.77 0.06
C ASN A 102 4.71 -15.85 1.28
N GLU A 103 5.79 -15.08 1.34
CA GLU A 103 5.99 -14.07 2.38
C GLU A 103 4.98 -12.93 2.29
N ILE A 104 4.65 -12.44 1.08
CA ILE A 104 3.60 -11.43 0.87
C ILE A 104 2.25 -11.95 1.36
N ILE A 105 1.89 -13.19 1.03
CA ILE A 105 0.63 -13.81 1.47
C ILE A 105 0.60 -13.93 3.01
N ARG A 106 1.71 -14.36 3.61
CA ARG A 106 1.81 -14.46 5.07
C ARG A 106 1.62 -13.10 5.74
N PHE A 107 2.27 -12.05 5.23
CA PHE A 107 2.14 -10.70 5.76
C PHE A 107 0.73 -10.13 5.57
N PHE A 108 0.09 -10.45 4.45
CA PHE A 108 -1.31 -10.11 4.21
C PHE A 108 -2.23 -10.72 5.26
N ASN A 109 -2.09 -12.02 5.52
CA ASN A 109 -2.91 -12.72 6.50
C ASN A 109 -2.63 -12.24 7.93
N ALA A 110 -1.37 -11.93 8.28
CA ALA A 110 -1.01 -11.33 9.55
C ALA A 110 -1.65 -9.94 9.72
N LEU A 111 -1.64 -9.12 8.66
CA LEU A 111 -2.24 -7.80 8.68
C LEU A 111 -3.76 -7.86 8.91
N GLU A 112 -4.45 -8.82 8.29
CA GLU A 112 -5.90 -9.02 8.48
C GLU A 112 -6.28 -9.41 9.92
N ARG A 113 -5.34 -9.93 10.71
CA ARG A 113 -5.55 -10.30 12.13
C ARG A 113 -5.32 -9.15 13.10
N ILE A 114 -4.66 -8.08 12.66
CA ILE A 114 -4.47 -6.88 13.45
C ILE A 114 -5.82 -6.18 13.63
N LYS A 115 -6.04 -5.59 14.81
CA LYS A 115 -7.25 -4.81 15.11
C LYS A 115 -7.47 -3.70 14.09
N ASP A 116 -8.72 -3.43 13.75
CA ASP A 116 -9.09 -2.51 12.67
C ASP A 116 -8.46 -1.13 12.81
N ASP A 117 -8.44 -0.56 14.01
CA ASP A 117 -7.87 0.75 14.32
C ASP A 117 -6.35 0.78 14.09
N GLU A 118 -5.62 -0.22 14.60
CA GLU A 118 -4.18 -0.34 14.38
C GLU A 118 -3.85 -0.60 12.91
N ARG A 119 -4.61 -1.49 12.26
CA ARG A 119 -4.46 -1.86 10.86
C ARG A 119 -4.64 -0.66 9.94
N GLU A 120 -5.61 0.21 10.23
CA GLU A 120 -5.85 1.44 9.46
C GLU A 120 -4.59 2.33 9.46
N TYR A 121 -3.98 2.58 10.62
CA TYR A 121 -2.78 3.39 10.70
C TYR A 121 -1.60 2.77 9.95
N ILE A 122 -1.40 1.46 10.06
CA ILE A 122 -0.33 0.74 9.35
C ILE A 122 -0.53 0.88 7.84
N LEU A 123 -1.73 0.59 7.34
CA LEU A 123 -2.06 0.70 5.92
C LEU A 123 -1.91 2.13 5.40
N ARG A 124 -2.34 3.12 6.19
CA ARG A 124 -2.23 4.53 5.82
C ARG A 124 -0.78 5.01 5.80
N MET A 125 0.07 4.53 6.70
CA MET A 125 1.52 4.82 6.66
C MET A 125 2.16 4.24 5.40
N LEU A 126 1.87 2.96 5.10
CA LEU A 126 2.37 2.28 3.90
C LEU A 126 1.84 2.91 2.61
N TYR A 127 0.61 3.41 2.61
CA TYR A 127 0.05 4.14 1.48
C TYR A 127 0.89 5.38 1.14
N TRP A 128 1.18 6.23 2.13
CA TRP A 128 2.00 7.43 1.91
C TRP A 128 3.44 7.08 1.54
N TYR A 129 3.99 6.03 2.14
CA TYR A 129 5.31 5.52 1.75
C TYR A 129 5.35 5.06 0.30
N ASN A 130 4.38 4.25 -0.14
CA ASN A 130 4.28 3.77 -1.51
C ASN A 130 4.20 4.94 -2.51
N LYS A 131 3.44 5.99 -2.18
CA LYS A 131 3.43 7.23 -2.98
C LYS A 131 4.79 7.92 -3.01
N ALA A 132 5.49 8.01 -1.88
CA ALA A 132 6.81 8.61 -1.83
C ALA A 132 7.84 7.88 -2.70
N VAL A 133 7.82 6.53 -2.71
CA VAL A 133 8.72 5.72 -3.55
C VAL A 133 8.52 5.98 -5.05
N LEU A 134 7.28 6.32 -5.46
CA LEU A 134 6.94 6.63 -6.85
C LEU A 134 7.24 8.08 -7.25
N GLU A 135 7.32 8.98 -6.27
CA GLU A 135 7.46 10.41 -6.50
C GLU A 135 8.90 10.74 -6.91
N LYS A 136 9.07 11.52 -7.98
CA LYS A 136 10.38 11.91 -8.53
C LYS A 136 10.85 13.27 -8.01
N ASP A 137 9.93 14.14 -7.63
CA ASP A 137 10.27 15.43 -7.05
C ASP A 137 10.63 15.30 -5.56
N ASP A 138 11.79 15.84 -5.18
CA ASP A 138 12.31 15.70 -3.82
C ASP A 138 11.42 16.38 -2.77
N ILE A 139 10.75 17.50 -3.11
CA ILE A 139 9.89 18.24 -2.17
C ILE A 139 8.63 17.42 -1.91
N ASN A 140 7.97 16.95 -2.98
CA ASN A 140 6.80 16.11 -2.84
C ASN A 140 7.13 14.81 -2.12
N ARG A 141 8.27 14.18 -2.45
CA ARG A 141 8.73 12.97 -1.76
C ARG A 141 8.94 13.23 -0.28
N PHE A 142 9.61 14.32 0.07
CA PHE A 142 9.80 14.75 1.46
C PHE A 142 8.45 14.88 2.19
N MET A 143 7.47 15.56 1.60
CA MET A 143 6.15 15.77 2.21
C MET A 143 5.35 14.46 2.36
N LEU A 144 5.47 13.55 1.40
CA LEU A 144 4.83 12.22 1.49
C LEU A 144 5.46 11.38 2.61
N LEU A 145 6.79 11.38 2.73
CA LEU A 145 7.50 10.70 3.83
C LEU A 145 7.19 11.34 5.19
N TRP A 146 7.13 12.67 5.27
CA TRP A 146 6.73 13.37 6.48
C TRP A 146 5.32 12.96 6.90
N THR A 147 4.39 12.91 5.95
CA THR A 147 3.01 12.48 6.21
C THR A 147 2.96 11.02 6.71
N ALA A 148 3.76 10.12 6.12
CA ALA A 148 3.89 8.74 6.60
C ALA A 148 4.37 8.70 8.08
N LEU A 149 5.34 9.54 8.45
CA LEU A 149 5.80 9.68 9.83
C LEU A 149 4.74 10.27 10.76
N GLU A 150 3.93 11.24 10.33
CA GLU A 150 2.85 11.79 11.15
C GLU A 150 1.78 10.74 11.47
N VAL A 151 1.45 9.88 10.50
CA VAL A 151 0.57 8.73 10.69
C VAL A 151 1.18 7.76 11.69
N TRP A 152 2.45 7.37 11.50
CA TRP A 152 3.15 6.46 12.41
C TRP A 152 3.30 7.00 13.84
N LYS A 153 3.63 8.29 13.98
CA LYS A 153 3.65 9.01 15.27
C LYS A 153 2.30 8.90 15.96
N THR A 154 1.20 9.09 15.21
CA THR A 154 -0.15 9.03 15.77
C THR A 154 -0.52 7.62 16.21
N TYR A 155 -0.11 6.60 15.45
CA TYR A 155 -0.22 5.20 15.87
C TYR A 155 0.52 4.92 17.18
N LYS A 156 1.80 5.30 17.28
CA LYS A 156 2.64 4.97 18.46
C LYS A 156 2.37 5.81 19.70
N PHE A 157 1.97 7.06 19.53
CA PHE A 157 1.89 8.04 20.64
C PHE A 157 0.51 8.68 20.77
N GLY A 158 -0.47 8.25 19.99
CA GLY A 158 -1.81 8.84 19.95
C GLY A 158 -1.86 10.22 19.30
N SER A 159 -3.08 10.73 19.17
CA SER A 159 -3.34 12.06 18.61
C SER A 159 -2.67 13.19 19.42
N SER A 160 -2.42 14.30 18.74
CA SER A 160 -1.83 15.52 19.31
C SER A 160 -2.81 16.69 19.32
N ILE A 161 -4.12 16.43 19.18
CA ILE A 161 -5.16 17.45 19.30
C ILE A 161 -5.07 18.06 20.71
N GLY A 162 -4.81 19.37 20.80
CA GLY A 162 -4.66 20.08 22.08
C GLY A 162 -3.21 20.40 22.53
N GLY A 163 -2.21 20.16 21.67
CA GLY A 163 -0.79 20.48 21.95
C GLY A 163 0.09 19.23 22.07
N LYS A 164 1.42 19.38 22.04
CA LYS A 164 2.45 18.31 22.01
C LYS A 164 2.71 17.64 20.65
N HIS A 165 2.25 18.21 19.54
CA HIS A 165 2.55 17.68 18.21
C HIS A 165 4.07 17.67 17.92
N LYS A 166 4.72 18.83 18.04
CA LYS A 166 6.16 19.00 17.81
C LYS A 166 7.01 18.07 18.68
N GLU A 167 6.69 17.94 19.97
CA GLU A 167 7.39 17.03 20.90
C GLU A 167 7.27 15.55 20.50
N LYS A 168 6.05 15.08 20.19
CA LYS A 168 5.85 13.69 19.75
C LYS A 168 6.57 13.41 18.44
N MET A 169 6.57 14.37 17.51
CA MET A 169 7.31 14.23 16.25
C MET A 169 8.83 14.13 16.49
N LYS A 170 9.36 14.95 17.40
CA LYS A 170 10.78 14.87 17.83
C LYS A 170 11.10 13.49 18.37
N THR A 171 10.28 12.97 19.29
CA THR A 171 10.44 11.63 19.86
C THR A 171 10.39 10.55 18.78
N THR A 172 9.47 10.63 17.82
CA THR A 172 9.40 9.69 16.68
C THR A 172 10.70 9.69 15.88
N LEU A 173 11.16 10.87 15.44
CA LEU A 173 12.38 10.98 14.65
C LEU A 173 13.61 10.45 15.40
N GLN A 174 13.76 10.81 16.68
CA GLN A 174 14.85 10.30 17.52
C GLN A 174 14.80 8.78 17.70
N ARG A 175 13.61 8.23 17.97
CA ARG A 175 13.41 6.77 18.12
C ARG A 175 13.83 6.01 16.87
N TYR A 176 13.58 6.58 15.69
CA TYR A 176 13.94 5.99 14.40
C TYR A 176 15.27 6.52 13.85
N GLY A 177 16.14 7.05 14.71
CA GLY A 177 17.54 7.32 14.40
C GLY A 177 17.76 8.48 13.44
N TYR A 178 16.90 9.49 13.48
CA TYR A 178 17.15 10.73 12.77
C TYR A 178 18.36 11.45 13.39
N GLU A 179 19.41 11.68 12.59
CA GLU A 179 20.68 12.28 13.05
C GLU A 179 20.77 13.79 12.80
N GLY A 180 19.79 14.38 12.11
CA GLY A 180 19.76 15.81 11.83
C GLY A 180 19.23 16.64 13.01
N ASN A 181 19.34 17.96 12.89
CA ASN A 181 18.64 18.87 13.80
C ASN A 181 17.13 18.76 13.57
N PHE A 182 16.39 18.56 14.66
CA PHE A 182 14.94 18.43 14.64
C PHE A 182 14.23 19.74 14.31
N ASP A 183 14.69 20.86 14.87
CA ASP A 183 14.03 22.15 14.64
C ASP A 183 14.19 22.56 13.17
N ASP A 184 15.39 22.39 12.60
CA ASP A 184 15.65 22.67 11.18
C ASP A 184 14.71 21.91 10.24
N ILE A 185 14.50 20.60 10.45
CA ILE A 185 13.61 19.81 9.57
C ILE A 185 12.13 20.11 9.80
N TYR A 186 11.76 20.43 11.05
CA TYR A 186 10.39 20.79 11.38
C TYR A 186 10.02 22.14 10.75
N ASP A 187 10.93 23.11 10.81
CA ASP A 187 10.76 24.43 10.20
C ASP A 187 10.79 24.31 8.68
N LEU A 188 11.71 23.52 8.10
CA LEU A 188 11.72 23.22 6.66
C LEU A 188 10.37 22.66 6.17
N ARG A 189 9.74 21.75 6.93
CA ARG A 189 8.41 21.24 6.58
C ARG A 189 7.37 22.35 6.55
N CYS A 190 7.43 23.31 7.48
CA CYS A 190 6.54 24.46 7.50
C CYS A 190 6.79 25.37 6.29
N ASP A 191 8.06 25.64 5.97
CA ASP A 191 8.46 26.50 4.84
C ASP A 191 8.06 25.90 3.49
N ILE A 192 8.23 24.57 3.32
CA ILE A 192 7.72 23.87 2.13
C ILE A 192 6.21 24.08 1.99
N PHE A 193 5.46 23.90 3.08
CA PHE A 193 4.01 23.96 3.04
C PHE A 193 3.47 25.37 2.80
N HIS A 194 4.11 26.39 3.37
CA HIS A 194 3.64 27.78 3.30
C HIS A 194 4.24 28.57 2.13
N GLU A 195 5.46 28.25 1.73
CA GLU A 195 6.26 29.08 0.81
C GLU A 195 6.85 28.29 -0.37
N GLY A 196 6.73 26.96 -0.38
CA GLY A 196 7.26 26.12 -1.47
C GLY A 196 8.78 26.06 -1.52
N VAL A 197 9.46 26.35 -0.40
CA VAL A 197 10.93 26.42 -0.33
C VAL A 197 11.56 25.04 -0.49
N ARG A 198 12.61 24.93 -1.33
CA ARG A 198 13.36 23.68 -1.56
C ARG A 198 14.67 23.58 -0.78
N GLU A 199 15.18 24.70 -0.26
CA GLU A 199 16.48 24.74 0.40
C GLU A 199 16.48 23.83 1.63
N GLY A 200 17.51 22.99 1.76
CA GLY A 200 17.58 22.02 2.87
C GLY A 200 16.94 20.65 2.59
N VAL A 201 16.00 20.51 1.63
CA VAL A 201 15.36 19.20 1.33
C VAL A 201 16.38 18.12 1.02
N LYS A 202 17.37 18.43 0.17
CA LYS A 202 18.44 17.47 -0.19
C LYS A 202 19.27 16.98 1.00
N ARG A 203 19.35 17.77 2.07
CA ARG A 203 20.07 17.42 3.30
C ARG A 203 19.23 16.49 4.18
N HIS A 204 17.94 16.77 4.30
CA HIS A 204 17.05 16.10 5.25
C HIS A 204 16.35 14.87 4.67
N LEU A 205 16.10 14.84 3.36
CA LEU A 205 15.39 13.75 2.70
C LEU A 205 16.05 12.36 2.93
N PRO A 206 17.38 12.19 2.75
CA PRO A 206 18.01 10.89 3.00
C PRO A 206 17.90 10.42 4.46
N LEU A 207 17.89 11.36 5.40
CA LEU A 207 17.74 11.06 6.83
C LEU A 207 16.32 10.62 7.15
N LEU A 208 15.30 11.23 6.53
CA LEU A 208 13.91 10.78 6.63
C LEU A 208 13.71 9.39 6.03
N GLU A 209 14.31 9.12 4.86
CA GLU A 209 14.27 7.80 4.22
C GLU A 209 14.85 6.73 5.15
N GLN A 210 15.95 7.02 5.84
CA GLN A 210 16.52 6.11 6.84
C GLN A 210 15.58 5.85 8.02
N CYS A 211 14.93 6.89 8.56
CA CYS A 211 13.95 6.70 9.63
C CYS A 211 12.78 5.81 9.19
N ILE A 212 12.26 6.05 7.99
CA ILE A 212 11.18 5.23 7.42
C ILE A 212 11.64 3.79 7.23
N HIS A 213 12.84 3.53 6.71
CA HIS A 213 13.34 2.16 6.56
C HIS A 213 13.39 1.43 7.91
N ARG A 214 13.81 2.07 9.00
CA ARG A 214 13.79 1.47 10.34
C ARG A 214 12.37 1.17 10.83
N ILE A 215 11.40 2.02 10.51
CA ILE A 215 9.98 1.76 10.78
C ILE A 215 9.49 0.55 9.99
N LEU A 216 9.85 0.45 8.71
CA LEU A 216 9.46 -0.68 7.87
C LEU A 216 10.07 -1.98 8.37
N ASP A 217 11.30 -1.96 8.88
CA ASP A 217 11.95 -3.12 9.49
C ASP A 217 11.24 -3.55 10.78
N GLU A 218 10.92 -2.61 11.68
CA GLU A 218 10.09 -2.89 12.87
C GLU A 218 8.74 -3.49 12.48
N LEU A 219 8.10 -2.98 11.42
CA LEU A 219 6.81 -3.50 10.95
C LEU A 219 6.93 -4.91 10.36
N LYS A 220 8.02 -5.21 9.64
CA LYS A 220 8.27 -6.57 9.13
C LYS A 220 8.43 -7.55 10.29
N GLU A 221 9.16 -7.18 11.34
CA GLU A 221 9.31 -7.99 12.55
C GLU A 221 7.96 -8.20 13.24
N TYR A 222 7.18 -7.13 13.43
CA TYR A 222 5.85 -7.20 14.03
C TYR A 222 4.90 -8.16 13.28
N LEU A 223 4.93 -8.16 11.94
CA LEU A 223 4.11 -9.05 11.12
C LEU A 223 4.64 -10.50 11.07
N VAL A 224 5.89 -10.75 11.46
CA VAL A 224 6.43 -12.10 11.64
C VAL A 224 6.00 -12.67 12.98
N ASP A 225 6.01 -11.86 14.03
CA ASP A 225 5.70 -12.26 15.41
C ASP A 225 4.18 -12.42 15.67
N ASN A 226 3.34 -11.87 14.77
CA ASN A 226 1.89 -12.02 14.79
C ASN A 226 1.38 -12.79 13.55
N PRO A 227 1.73 -14.08 13.39
CA PRO A 227 1.43 -14.86 12.19
C PRO A 227 -0.05 -15.14 12.01
#